data_AF-A0A1H2DL98-F1
#
_entry.id   AF-A0A1H2DL98-F1
#
_cell.length_a   1.000
_cell.length_b   1.000
_cell.length_c   1.000
_cell.angle_alpha   90.00
_cell.angle_beta   90.00
_cell.angle_gamma   90.00
#
_symmetry.space_group_name_H-M   'P 1'
#
loop_
_entity.id
_entity.type
_entity.pdbx_description
1 polymer ?
#
loop_
_entity_poly.entity_id
_entity_poly.type
_entity_poly.pdbx_seq_one_letter_code
_entity_poly.pdbx_strand_id
1 'polypeptide(L)' 'MNSVRQLPSSGSWSDRYRTMLDIAVWCGGMIVRPKPHQLQLRVDGVTALPGDWIKADGNGFEVIPSRAGADL' A
#
# COMPACT_ATOMS: atom_id res chain seq x y z
N MET A 1 14.07 -10.32 7.46
CA MET A 1 14.04 -8.84 7.54
C MET A 1 12.57 -8.43 7.41
N ASN A 2 11.95 -7.96 8.48
CA ASN A 2 10.57 -7.45 8.44
C ASN A 2 10.60 -6.04 7.87
N SER A 3 10.51 -5.93 6.55
CA SER A 3 10.39 -4.64 5.87
C SER A 3 8.93 -4.19 5.84
N VAL A 4 8.70 -2.91 6.18
CA VAL A 4 7.38 -2.26 6.15
C VAL A 4 7.45 -1.08 5.20
N ARG A 5 6.40 -0.84 4.40
CA ARG A 5 6.27 0.33 3.52
C ARG A 5 4.88 0.94 3.67
N GLN A 6 4.82 2.27 3.76
CA GLN A 6 3.53 2.99 3.81
C GLN A 6 3.06 3.37 2.41
N LEU A 7 1.77 3.22 2.16
CA LEU A 7 1.13 3.75 0.96
C LEU A 7 1.07 5.28 1.02
N PRO A 8 1.40 5.97 -0.08
CA PRO A 8 1.52 7.43 -0.07
C PRO A 8 0.15 8.09 0.10
N SER A 9 -0.05 8.83 1.18
CA SER A 9 -1.28 9.59 1.46
C SER A 9 -1.24 11.03 0.95
N SER A 10 -0.05 11.58 0.71
CA SER A 10 0.19 12.97 0.27
C SER A 10 1.07 13.04 -0.99
N GLY A 11 1.22 14.25 -1.54
CA GLY A 11 2.00 14.49 -2.76
C GLY A 11 1.16 14.57 -4.04
N SER A 12 1.84 14.84 -5.16
CA SER A 12 1.17 14.95 -6.47
C SER A 12 0.55 13.61 -6.88
N TRP A 13 -0.44 13.63 -7.77
CA TRP A 13 -1.06 12.40 -8.25
C TRP A 13 -0.04 11.45 -8.91
N SER A 14 0.86 11.99 -9.73
CA SER A 14 1.89 11.22 -10.43
C SER A 14 2.89 10.58 -9.47
N ASP A 15 3.28 11.30 -8.43
CA ASP A 15 4.22 10.78 -7.43
C ASP A 15 3.59 9.68 -6.60
N ARG A 16 2.33 9.89 -6.14
CA ARG A 16 1.57 8.86 -5.44
C ARG A 16 1.41 7.60 -6.29
N TYR A 17 1.13 7.76 -7.58
CA TYR A 17 1.00 6.62 -8.49
C TYR A 17 2.30 5.86 -8.68
N ARG A 18 3.43 6.55 -8.88
CA ARG A 18 4.76 5.92 -9.01
C ARG A 18 5.17 5.18 -7.74
N THR A 19 5.06 5.83 -6.59
CA THR A 19 5.38 5.20 -5.30
C THR A 19 4.47 3.99 -5.04
N MET A 20 3.18 4.09 -5.37
CA MET A 20 2.26 2.96 -5.22
C MET A 20 2.58 1.81 -6.19
N LEU A 21 3.11 2.11 -7.38
CA LEU A 21 3.62 1.10 -8.33
C LEU A 21 4.84 0.39 -7.79
N ASP A 22 5.80 1.12 -7.23
CA ASP A 22 6.99 0.52 -6.63
C ASP A 22 6.65 -0.41 -5.46
N ILE A 23 5.65 -0.04 -4.65
CA ILE A 23 5.15 -0.88 -3.56
C ILE A 23 4.40 -2.09 -4.13
N ALA A 24 3.56 -1.91 -5.16
CA ALA A 24 2.84 -3.00 -5.80
C ALA A 24 3.78 -4.07 -6.37
N VAL A 25 4.85 -3.65 -7.08
CA VAL A 25 5.87 -4.55 -7.61
C VAL A 25 6.58 -5.31 -6.48
N TRP A 26 6.87 -4.63 -5.37
CA TRP A 26 7.52 -5.23 -4.22
C TRP A 26 6.65 -6.28 -3.50
N CYS A 27 5.35 -6.05 -3.36
CA CYS A 27 4.44 -6.97 -2.68
C CYS A 27 3.65 -7.93 -3.60
N GLY A 28 3.91 -7.89 -4.91
CA GLY A 28 3.10 -8.65 -5.89
C GLY A 28 1.65 -8.17 -6.00
N GLY A 29 1.37 -6.94 -5.57
CA GLY A 29 0.03 -6.36 -5.55
C GLY A 29 -0.42 -5.77 -6.89
N MET A 30 -1.69 -5.37 -6.93
CA MET A 30 -2.32 -4.73 -8.09
C MET A 30 -2.87 -3.36 -7.73
N ILE A 31 -2.47 -2.32 -8.47
CA ILE A 31 -3.08 -0.98 -8.33
C ILE A 31 -4.51 -1.02 -8.86
N VAL A 32 -5.46 -0.54 -8.07
CA VAL A 32 -6.85 -0.37 -8.45
C VAL A 32 -7.24 1.10 -8.42
N ARG A 33 -8.05 1.52 -9.39
CA ARG A 33 -8.48 2.90 -9.55
C ARG A 33 -10.01 2.98 -9.67
N PRO A 34 -10.75 2.83 -8.56
CA PRO A 34 -12.21 2.81 -8.61
C PRO A 34 -12.81 4.18 -8.99
N LYS A 35 -12.06 5.27 -8.79
CA LYS A 35 -12.41 6.63 -9.22
C LYS A 35 -11.14 7.33 -9.74
N PRO A 36 -11.24 8.34 -10.63
CA PRO A 36 -10.06 8.99 -11.23
C PRO A 36 -9.00 9.47 -10.23
N HIS A 37 -9.43 9.94 -9.06
CA HIS A 37 -8.54 10.49 -8.02
C HIS A 37 -8.25 9.52 -6.88
N GLN A 38 -8.81 8.31 -6.90
CA GLN A 38 -8.67 7.33 -5.83
C GLN A 38 -7.70 6.24 -6.28
N LEU A 39 -6.60 6.10 -5.54
CA LEU A 39 -5.62 5.04 -5.71
C LEU A 39 -5.76 4.04 -4.56
N GLN A 40 -5.82 2.77 -4.90
CA GLN A 40 -5.86 1.65 -3.95
C GLN A 40 -4.86 0.60 -4.38
N LEU A 41 -4.39 -0.20 -3.43
CA LEU A 41 -3.56 -1.37 -3.71
C LEU A 41 -4.28 -2.62 -3.24
N ARG A 42 -4.40 -3.63 -4.11
CA ARG A 42 -4.86 -4.96 -3.73
C ARG A 42 -3.66 -5.88 -3.51
N VAL A 43 -3.59 -6.51 -2.36
CA VAL A 43 -2.54 -7.47 -1.96
C VAL A 43 -3.24 -8.68 -1.35
N ASP A 44 -3.03 -9.86 -1.91
CA ASP A 44 -3.63 -11.12 -1.41
C ASP A 44 -5.15 -11.06 -1.15
N GLY A 45 -5.87 -10.35 -2.03
CA GLY A 45 -7.33 -10.15 -1.92
C GLY A 45 -7.76 -9.04 -0.94
N VAL A 46 -6.86 -8.51 -0.13
CA VAL A 46 -7.09 -7.39 0.79
C VAL A 46 -6.86 -6.07 0.06
N THR A 47 -7.69 -5.07 0.35
CA THR A 47 -7.55 -3.73 -0.23
C THR A 47 -6.91 -2.79 0.80
N ALA A 48 -5.77 -2.23 0.42
CA ALA A 48 -5.03 -1.21 1.16
C ALA A 48 -5.29 0.17 0.58
N LEU A 49 -5.52 1.14 1.46
CA LEU A 49 -5.82 2.53 1.13
C LEU A 49 -4.59 3.43 1.34
N PRO A 50 -4.56 4.63 0.73
CA PRO A 50 -3.52 5.61 0.99
C PRO A 50 -3.34 5.85 2.49
N GLY A 51 -2.11 5.76 2.99
CA GLY A 51 -1.75 5.86 4.41
C GLY A 51 -1.63 4.51 5.12
N ASP A 52 -2.23 3.43 4.61
CA ASP A 52 -2.06 2.09 5.18
C ASP A 52 -0.63 1.57 4.96
N TRP A 53 -0.23 0.61 5.76
CA TRP A 53 1.09 0.00 5.72
C TRP A 53 1.02 -1.40 5.10
N ILE A 54 2.07 -1.78 4.38
CA ILE A 54 2.28 -3.13 3.88
C ILE A 54 3.51 -3.69 4.58
N LYS A 55 3.35 -4.81 5.30
CA LYS A 55 4.41 -5.48 6.06
C LYS A 55 4.70 -6.85 5.46
N ALA A 56 5.98 -7.17 5.25
CA ALA A 56 6.39 -8.54 4.97
C ALA A 56 6.48 -9.33 6.29
N ASP A 57 5.75 -10.44 6.39
CA ASP A 57 5.65 -11.26 7.61
C ASP A 57 6.38 -12.61 7.53
N GLY A 58 7.09 -12.86 6.42
CA GLY A 58 7.81 -14.12 6.16
C GLY A 58 6.97 -15.19 5.44
N ASN A 59 5.64 -15.07 5.44
CA ASN A 59 4.72 -15.94 4.72
C ASN A 59 4.02 -15.22 3.55
N GLY A 60 4.10 -13.90 3.50
CA GLY A 60 3.52 -13.07 2.46
C GLY A 60 3.55 -11.59 2.85
N PHE A 61 2.47 -10.89 2.51
CA PHE A 61 2.30 -9.47 2.80
C PHE A 61 1.00 -9.21 3.54
N GLU A 62 1.11 -8.47 4.64
CA GLU A 62 -0.02 -8.06 5.46
C GLU A 62 -0.31 -6.57 5.22
N VAL A 63 -1.60 -6.22 5.10
CA VAL A 63 -2.07 -4.84 5.09
C VAL A 63 -2.42 -4.42 6.51
N ILE A 64 -1.74 -3.38 7.01
CA ILE A 64 -1.97 -2.83 8.34
C ILE A 64 -2.63 -1.46 8.19
N PRO A 65 -3.90 -1.30 8.61
CA PRO A 65 -4.60 -0.03 8.48
C PRO A 65 -3.85 1.11 9.18
N SER A 66 -3.81 2.27 8.57
CA SER A 66 -3.20 3.50 9.12
C SER A 66 -3.63 3.81 10.56
N ARG A 67 -4.92 3.60 10.89
CA ARG A 67 -5.46 3.74 12.26
C ARG A 67 -4.92 2.74 13.28
N ALA A 68 -4.41 1.61 12.82
CA ALA A 68 -3.77 0.59 13.65
C ALA A 68 -2.23 0.78 13.70
N GLY A 69 -1.68 1.62 12.83
CA GLY A 69 -0.24 1.89 12.74
C GLY A 69 0.30 2.91 13.76
N ALA A 70 -0.51 3.38 14.72
CA ALA A 70 -0.02 4.20 15.82
C ALA A 70 0.92 3.41 16.77
N ASP A 71 0.85 2.08 16.73
CA ASP A 71 1.64 1.14 17.55
C ASP A 71 2.66 0.31 16.72
N LEU A 72 2.88 0.65 15.44
CA LEU A 72 3.88 0.01 14.56
C LEU A 72 5.24 0.71 14.62
#